data_AF-A0AA43KVD2-F1
#
_entry.id   AF-A0AA43KVD2-F1
#
_cell.length_a   1.000
_cell.length_b   1.000
_cell.length_c   1.000
_cell.angle_alpha   90.00
_cell.angle_beta   90.00
_cell.angle_gamma   90.00
#
_symmetry.space_group_name_H-M   'P 1'
#
loop_
_entity.id
_entity.type
_entity.pdbx_description
1 polymer ?
#
loop_
_entity_poly.entity_id
_entity_poly.type
_entity_poly.pdbx_seq_one_letter_code
_entity_poly.pdbx_strand_id
1 'polypeptide(L)'
;MMKYFYTIITCSLLLLTGCQTTQVSNNIQKADSWFNVALAEDVEIYTDTASIRHEGALMYAREKRVYITPESKKLYVDKIRAEYAKMGKPEKAEKWNDFSYCIYECEYECVNKRFRVLSVEDFDSTGKRIAKTISPKKQVRWLNVDNETVGDYTFFFVCDYGQ
;
A
#
# COMPACT_ATOMS: atom_id res chain seq x y z
N MET A 1 -38.17 -63.14 -40.30
CA MET A 1 -39.14 -62.06 -40.08
C MET A 1 -38.83 -61.40 -38.73
N MET A 2 -38.05 -60.32 -38.72
CA MET A 2 -37.75 -59.43 -37.58
C MET A 2 -37.00 -58.23 -38.20
N LYS A 3 -37.67 -57.16 -38.62
CA LYS A 3 -38.12 -55.97 -37.87
C LYS A 3 -36.97 -55.16 -37.24
N TYR A 4 -36.71 -54.01 -37.88
CA TYR A 4 -36.13 -52.75 -37.40
C TYR A 4 -34.65 -52.70 -36.98
N PHE A 5 -33.80 -52.21 -37.89
CA PHE A 5 -32.58 -51.47 -37.54
C PHE A 5 -32.32 -50.36 -38.58
N TYR A 6 -33.22 -49.38 -38.62
CA TYR A 6 -32.95 -48.05 -39.18
C TYR A 6 -33.09 -47.07 -38.03
N THR A 7 -31.99 -46.47 -37.58
CA THR A 7 -31.86 -45.13 -36.94
C THR A 7 -30.69 -45.11 -35.97
N ILE A 8 -29.45 -44.99 -36.46
CA ILE A 8 -28.35 -44.40 -35.67
C ILE A 8 -27.50 -43.58 -36.64
N ILE A 9 -26.98 -42.46 -36.16
CA ILE A 9 -26.01 -41.54 -36.79
C ILE A 9 -26.63 -40.37 -37.58
N THR A 10 -27.51 -39.61 -36.92
CA THR A 10 -27.65 -38.17 -37.15
C THR A 10 -27.92 -37.47 -35.83
N CYS A 11 -26.89 -37.31 -34.99
CA CYS A 11 -26.92 -36.38 -33.85
C CYS A 11 -25.50 -36.17 -33.28
N SER A 12 -24.61 -35.59 -34.10
CA SER A 12 -23.28 -35.15 -33.66
C SER A 12 -23.01 -33.73 -34.14
N LEU A 13 -23.96 -32.84 -33.92
CA LEU A 13 -23.80 -31.40 -34.07
C LEU A 13 -24.52 -30.74 -32.91
N LEU A 14 -23.85 -29.75 -32.33
CA LEU A 14 -24.23 -28.98 -31.15
C LEU A 14 -23.73 -29.61 -29.84
N LEU A 15 -22.59 -29.10 -29.37
CA LEU A 15 -22.37 -28.58 -28.01
C LEU A 15 -20.85 -28.42 -27.78
N LEU A 16 -20.24 -27.46 -28.49
CA LEU A 16 -18.99 -26.83 -28.06
C LEU A 16 -19.25 -25.34 -27.91
N THR A 17 -20.16 -24.98 -27.00
CA THR A 17 -20.14 -23.65 -26.39
C THR A 17 -18.89 -23.61 -25.51
N GLY A 18 -17.78 -23.14 -26.09
CA GLY A 18 -16.59 -22.81 -25.32
C GLY A 18 -16.97 -21.76 -24.30
N CYS A 19 -17.00 -22.15 -23.03
CA CYS A 19 -16.98 -21.20 -21.93
C CYS A 19 -15.62 -20.52 -22.00
N GLN A 20 -15.54 -19.38 -22.69
CA GLN A 20 -14.45 -18.45 -22.48
C GLN A 20 -14.65 -17.89 -21.07
N THR A 21 -14.11 -18.58 -20.07
CA THR A 21 -13.90 -17.99 -18.75
C THR A 21 -12.98 -16.81 -19.00
N THR A 22 -13.57 -15.64 -19.16
CA THR A 22 -12.84 -14.39 -19.07
C THR A 22 -12.32 -14.38 -17.64
N GLN A 23 -11.04 -14.76 -17.48
CA GLN A 23 -10.29 -14.38 -16.29
C GLN A 23 -10.19 -12.86 -16.35
N VAL A 24 -11.27 -12.18 -15.96
CA VAL A 24 -11.16 -10.84 -15.43
C VAL A 24 -10.26 -11.05 -14.23
N SER A 25 -8.99 -10.71 -14.41
CA SER A 25 -8.08 -10.35 -13.34
C SER A 25 -8.74 -9.20 -12.61
N ASN A 26 -9.74 -9.51 -11.79
CA ASN A 26 -10.16 -8.64 -10.73
C ASN A 26 -8.93 -8.59 -9.83
N ASN A 27 -8.11 -7.55 -10.02
CA ASN A 27 -7.37 -6.97 -8.92
C ASN A 27 -8.43 -6.54 -7.91
N ILE A 28 -9.00 -7.50 -7.18
CA ILE A 28 -9.77 -7.22 -5.98
C ILE A 28 -8.71 -6.64 -5.07
N GLN A 29 -8.64 -5.32 -5.05
CA GLN A 29 -7.83 -4.61 -4.09
C GLN A 29 -8.34 -5.11 -2.74
N LYS A 30 -7.54 -5.94 -2.06
CA LYS A 30 -7.87 -6.46 -0.74
C LYS A 30 -8.33 -5.27 0.08
N ALA A 31 -9.52 -5.37 0.69
CA ALA A 31 -10.02 -4.29 1.51
C ALA A 31 -8.98 -3.96 2.58
N ASP A 32 -8.57 -2.70 2.65
CA ASP A 32 -7.59 -2.27 3.64
C ASP A 32 -8.07 -2.64 5.05
N SER A 33 -7.15 -3.12 5.89
CA SER A 33 -7.42 -3.49 7.28
C SER A 33 -6.56 -2.65 8.22
N TRP A 34 -6.83 -1.35 8.27
CA TRP A 34 -6.07 -0.39 9.06
C TRP A 34 -6.23 -0.63 10.56
N PHE A 35 -5.13 -0.99 11.23
CA PHE A 35 -5.03 -1.10 12.68
C PHE A 35 -4.23 0.08 13.24
N ASN A 36 -4.76 0.80 14.23
CA ASN A 36 -4.04 1.90 14.88
C ASN A 36 -2.97 1.31 15.81
N VAL A 37 -1.70 1.45 15.43
CA VAL A 37 -0.57 0.87 16.17
C VAL A 37 -0.04 1.84 17.23
N ALA A 38 -0.10 3.14 16.95
CA ALA A 38 0.43 4.15 17.85
C ALA A 38 -0.19 5.54 17.61
N LEU A 39 -0.19 6.33 18.68
CA LEU A 39 -0.44 7.77 18.65
C LEU A 39 0.83 8.49 19.11
N ALA A 40 1.36 9.37 18.27
CA ALA A 40 2.50 10.22 18.56
C ALA A 40 2.02 11.68 18.55
N GLU A 41 1.52 12.16 19.70
CA GLU A 41 0.96 13.50 19.95
C GLU A 41 -0.02 14.01 18.87
N ASP A 42 0.50 14.45 17.73
CA ASP A 42 -0.19 15.10 16.62
C ASP A 42 -0.28 14.23 15.34
N VAL A 43 0.14 12.96 15.43
CA VAL A 43 0.07 11.97 14.35
C VAL A 43 -0.44 10.61 14.86
N GLU A 44 -1.50 10.11 14.22
CA GLU A 44 -1.93 8.72 14.37
C GLU A 44 -1.23 7.83 13.34
N ILE A 45 -0.74 6.68 13.78
CA ILE A 45 0.00 5.72 12.94
C ILE A 45 -0.77 4.41 12.88
N TYR A 46 -1.07 4.01 11.65
CA TYR A 46 -1.79 2.79 11.35
C TYR A 46 -0.93 1.86 10.51
N THR A 47 -1.14 0.56 10.66
CA THR A 47 -0.62 -0.47 9.76
C THR A 47 -1.78 -1.19 9.11
N ASP A 48 -1.74 -1.36 7.79
CA ASP A 48 -2.71 -2.17 7.05
C ASP A 48 -2.35 -3.64 7.21
N THR A 49 -3.05 -4.34 8.12
CA THR A 49 -2.75 -5.73 8.44
C THR A 49 -2.98 -6.68 7.27
N ALA A 50 -3.85 -6.31 6.32
CA ALA A 50 -4.10 -7.11 5.11
C ALA A 50 -2.95 -7.00 4.09
N SER A 51 -2.10 -5.97 4.21
CA SER A 51 -0.92 -5.75 3.37
C SER A 51 0.35 -6.42 3.89
N ILE A 52 0.35 -6.86 5.15
CA ILE A 52 1.49 -7.53 5.77
C ILE A 52 1.74 -8.84 5.02
N ARG A 53 2.95 -8.98 4.48
CA ARG A 53 3.37 -10.17 3.74
C ARG A 53 4.85 -10.44 3.95
N HIS A 54 5.20 -11.70 3.81
CA HIS A 54 6.55 -12.20 3.92
C HIS A 54 7.09 -12.60 2.54
N GLU A 55 8.28 -12.12 2.18
CA GLU A 55 9.02 -12.54 0.99
C GLU A 55 10.46 -12.89 1.39
N GLY A 56 10.75 -14.18 1.56
CA GLY A 56 12.08 -14.66 1.90
C GLY A 56 12.46 -14.42 3.36
N ALA A 57 13.24 -13.38 3.63
CA ALA A 57 13.63 -12.95 4.98
C ALA A 57 13.15 -11.52 5.30
N LEU A 58 12.34 -10.95 4.39
CA LEU A 58 11.87 -9.58 4.43
C LEU A 58 10.36 -9.57 4.64
N MET A 59 9.92 -8.61 5.44
CA MET A 59 8.51 -8.31 5.64
C MET A 59 8.17 -7.03 4.89
N TYR A 60 6.94 -6.93 4.40
CA TYR A 60 6.43 -5.73 3.76
C TYR A 60 5.09 -5.36 4.36
N ALA A 61 4.83 -4.07 4.51
CA ALA A 61 3.56 -3.56 5.01
C ALA A 61 3.30 -2.15 4.49
N ARG A 62 2.04 -1.76 4.51
CA ARG A 62 1.62 -0.37 4.34
C ARG A 62 1.38 0.27 5.70
N GLU A 63 1.96 1.44 5.90
CA GLU A 63 1.70 2.30 7.05
C GLU A 63 0.91 3.53 6.62
N LYS A 64 -0.04 4.00 7.43
CA LYS A 64 -0.71 5.29 7.24
C LYS A 64 -0.40 6.21 8.40
N ARG A 65 -0.06 7.46 8.10
CA ARG A 65 0.15 8.52 9.09
C ARG A 65 -0.88 9.62 8.88
N VAL A 66 -1.77 9.80 9.85
CA VAL A 66 -2.80 10.83 9.83
C VAL A 66 -2.36 11.98 10.70
N TYR A 67 -2.20 13.17 10.11
CA TYR A 67 -1.79 14.37 10.81
C TYR A 67 -3.03 15.04 11.39
N ILE A 68 -3.22 14.96 12.70
CA ILE A 68 -4.50 15.30 13.35
C ILE A 68 -4.58 16.76 13.82
N THR A 69 -3.47 17.50 13.82
CA THR A 69 -3.44 18.93 14.17
C THR A 69 -3.10 19.81 12.96
N PRO A 70 -3.56 21.08 12.94
CA PRO A 70 -3.13 22.04 11.93
C PRO A 70 -1.60 22.23 11.89
N GLU A 71 -0.94 22.19 13.05
CA GLU A 71 0.51 22.38 13.19
C GLU A 71 1.30 21.25 12.54
N SER A 72 0.88 19.99 12.73
CA SER A 72 1.57 18.82 12.18
C SER A 72 1.42 18.74 10.66
N LYS A 73 0.22 19.07 10.14
CA LYS A 73 -0.01 19.26 8.70
C LYS A 73 0.88 20.36 8.13
N LYS A 74 0.94 21.52 8.79
CA LYS A 74 1.76 22.65 8.37
C LYS A 74 3.24 22.28 8.33
N LEU A 75 3.76 21.61 9.36
CA LEU A 75 5.16 21.18 9.43
C LEU A 75 5.53 20.23 8.28
N TYR A 76 4.64 19.30 7.92
CA TYR A 76 4.85 18.42 6.79
C TYR A 76 4.89 19.20 5.47
N VAL A 77 3.88 20.04 5.22
CA VAL A 77 3.75 20.82 3.98
C VAL A 77 4.90 21.82 3.83
N ASP A 78 5.38 22.42 4.92
CA ASP A 78 6.48 23.39 4.87
C ASP A 78 7.81 22.74 4.43
N LYS A 79 8.07 21.48 4.79
CA LYS A 79 9.22 20.74 4.26
C LYS A 79 9.13 20.59 2.74
N ILE A 80 7.95 20.27 2.22
CA ILE A 80 7.69 20.15 0.78
C ILE A 80 7.87 21.50 0.09
N ARG A 81 7.31 22.58 0.66
CA ARG A 81 7.47 23.95 0.15
C ARG A 81 8.94 24.36 0.09
N ALA A 82 9.72 24.04 1.12
CA ALA A 82 11.15 24.34 1.16
C ALA A 82 11.91 23.64 0.03
N GLU A 83 11.60 22.38 -0.28
CA GLU A 83 12.21 21.67 -1.41
C GLU A 83 11.84 22.28 -2.77
N TYR A 84 10.57 22.63 -2.98
CA TYR A 84 10.15 23.30 -4.21
C TYR A 84 10.72 24.71 -4.37
N ALA A 85 10.90 25.44 -3.27
CA ALA A 85 11.56 26.74 -3.27
C ALA A 85 13.03 26.63 -3.71
N LYS A 86 13.77 25.64 -3.21
CA LYS A 86 15.15 25.35 -3.66
C LYS A 86 15.23 25.05 -5.16
N MET A 87 14.16 24.50 -5.74
CA MET A 87 14.06 24.20 -7.16
C MET A 87 13.56 25.38 -8.01
N GLY A 88 13.30 26.54 -7.42
CA GLY A 88 12.76 27.71 -8.09
C GLY A 88 11.32 27.53 -8.60
N LYS A 89 10.55 26.63 -7.98
CA LYS A 89 9.17 26.26 -8.40
C LYS A 89 8.20 26.20 -7.21
N PRO A 90 8.12 27.26 -6.36
CA PRO A 90 7.31 27.24 -5.14
C PRO A 90 5.82 26.96 -5.40
N GLU A 91 5.28 27.39 -6.53
CA GLU A 91 3.89 27.19 -6.94
C GLU A 91 3.49 25.72 -7.03
N LYS A 92 4.45 24.82 -7.30
CA LYS A 92 4.18 23.38 -7.38
C LYS A 92 3.82 22.75 -6.03
N ALA A 93 4.14 23.41 -4.92
CA ALA A 93 3.79 22.95 -3.58
C ALA A 93 2.32 23.23 -3.23
N GLU A 94 1.61 24.09 -3.96
CA GLU A 94 0.23 24.52 -3.64
C GLU A 94 -0.77 23.36 -3.63
N LYS A 95 -0.50 22.28 -4.37
CA LYS A 95 -1.37 21.09 -4.37
C LYS A 95 -1.42 20.36 -3.02
N TRP A 96 -0.53 20.68 -2.07
CA TRP A 96 -0.57 20.17 -0.70
C TRP A 96 -1.29 21.10 0.29
N ASN A 97 -1.96 22.16 -0.18
CA ASN A 97 -2.68 23.08 0.70
C ASN A 97 -3.80 22.39 1.50
N ASP A 98 -4.40 21.32 0.96
CA ASP A 98 -5.42 20.51 1.63
C ASP A 98 -4.86 19.15 2.12
N PHE A 99 -3.55 19.05 2.37
CA PHE A 99 -2.92 17.83 2.83
C PHE A 99 -3.53 17.29 4.15
N SER A 100 -3.66 15.97 4.25
CA SER A 100 -4.26 15.30 5.41
C SER A 100 -3.43 14.13 5.93
N TYR A 101 -3.08 13.17 5.07
CA TYR A 101 -2.38 11.96 5.51
C TYR A 101 -1.45 11.41 4.43
N CYS A 102 -0.55 10.53 4.86
CA CYS A 102 0.35 9.78 3.98
C CYS A 102 0.08 8.27 4.11
N ILE A 103 0.33 7.54 3.03
CA ILE A 103 0.47 6.07 3.05
C ILE A 103 1.87 5.72 2.56
N TYR A 104 2.61 4.99 3.38
CA TYR A 104 3.95 4.48 3.10
C TYR A 104 3.86 3.01 2.69
N GLU A 105 4.58 2.62 1.64
CA GLU A 105 4.92 1.22 1.39
C GLU A 105 6.31 0.99 1.98
N CYS A 106 6.42 0.06 2.91
CA CYS A 106 7.63 -0.20 3.68
C CYS A 106 8.12 -1.64 3.46
N GLU A 107 9.44 -1.80 3.52
CA GLU A 107 10.12 -3.09 3.63
C GLU A 107 10.90 -3.12 4.94
N TYR A 108 10.81 -4.24 5.66
CA TYR A 108 11.38 -4.45 6.98
C TYR A 108 12.29 -5.67 6.96
N GLU A 109 13.44 -5.54 7.60
CA GLU A 109 14.34 -6.65 7.88
C GLU A 109 14.39 -6.86 9.40
N CYS A 110 13.53 -7.76 9.88
CA CYS A 110 13.27 -7.98 11.30
C CYS A 110 14.54 -8.37 12.08
N VAL A 111 15.44 -9.15 11.48
CA VAL A 111 16.67 -9.65 12.12
C VAL A 111 17.64 -8.52 12.48
N ASN A 112 17.82 -7.53 11.60
CA ASN A 112 18.76 -6.42 11.83
C ASN A 112 18.08 -5.13 12.31
N LYS A 113 16.80 -5.21 12.69
CA LYS A 113 16.02 -4.09 13.25
C LYS A 113 16.11 -2.82 12.39
N ARG A 114 15.82 -2.96 11.09
CA ARG A 114 15.85 -1.86 10.13
C ARG A 114 14.75 -1.96 9.10
N PHE A 115 14.30 -0.83 8.61
CA PHE A 115 13.28 -0.73 7.58
C PHE A 115 13.67 0.30 6.52
N ARG A 116 12.97 0.29 5.38
CA ARG A 116 13.10 1.33 4.37
C ARG A 116 11.77 1.62 3.71
N VAL A 117 11.59 2.88 3.34
CA VAL A 117 10.39 3.33 2.62
C VAL A 117 10.60 3.13 1.12
N LEU A 118 9.75 2.32 0.50
CA LEU A 118 9.75 2.06 -0.93
C LEU A 118 8.98 3.14 -1.70
N SER A 119 7.87 3.61 -1.15
CA SER A 119 7.11 4.74 -1.70
C SER A 119 6.28 5.45 -0.65
N VAL A 120 5.91 6.69 -0.94
CA VAL A 120 4.99 7.51 -0.15
C VAL A 120 3.89 8.03 -1.06
N GLU A 121 2.64 7.88 -0.66
CA GLU A 121 1.48 8.49 -1.28
C GLU A 121 0.89 9.53 -0.34
N ASP A 122 0.77 10.78 -0.81
CA ASP A 122 0.17 11.88 -0.07
C ASP A 122 -1.30 12.06 -0.49
N PHE A 123 -2.18 12.30 0.48
CA PHE A 123 -3.61 12.44 0.26
C PHE A 123 -4.15 13.73 0.87
N ASP A 124 -5.16 14.29 0.21
CA ASP A 124 -5.90 15.44 0.69
C ASP A 124 -6.99 15.05 1.70
N SER A 125 -7.70 16.05 2.24
CA SER A 125 -8.75 15.84 3.24
C SER A 125 -9.94 15.01 2.73
N THR A 126 -10.12 14.94 1.40
CA THR A 126 -11.17 14.15 0.74
C THR A 126 -10.75 12.69 0.47
N GLY A 127 -9.49 12.37 0.74
CA GLY A 127 -8.90 11.07 0.44
C GLY A 127 -8.47 10.90 -1.02
N LYS A 128 -8.37 11.99 -1.78
CA LYS A 128 -7.81 11.97 -3.13
C LYS A 128 -6.29 12.09 -3.06
N ARG A 129 -5.61 11.28 -3.87
CA ARG A 129 -4.15 11.27 -3.94
C ARG A 129 -3.62 12.56 -4.59
N ILE A 130 -2.74 13.26 -3.87
CA ILE A 130 -2.01 14.46 -4.29
C ILE A 130 -0.74 14.09 -5.08
N ALA A 131 0.00 13.09 -4.59
CA ALA A 131 1.28 12.67 -5.14
C ALA A 131 1.61 11.22 -4.76
N LYS A 132 2.45 10.58 -5.58
CA LYS A 132 3.16 9.35 -5.24
C LYS A 132 4.65 9.56 -5.51
N THR A 133 5.46 9.36 -4.49
CA THR A 133 6.92 9.44 -4.56
C THR A 133 7.49 8.05 -4.39
N ILE A 134 8.30 7.58 -5.34
CA ILE A 134 8.90 6.24 -5.31
C ILE A 134 10.40 6.40 -5.04
N SER A 135 10.91 5.66 -4.07
CA SER A 135 12.33 5.67 -3.74
C SER A 135 13.14 5.08 -4.91
N PRO A 136 14.26 5.72 -5.32
CA PRO A 136 15.08 5.21 -6.41
C PRO A 136 15.68 3.84 -6.04
N LYS A 137 15.49 2.83 -6.89
CA LYS A 137 15.94 1.43 -6.63
C LYS A 137 17.39 1.30 -6.17
N LYS A 138 18.28 2.20 -6.60
CA LYS A 138 19.73 2.17 -6.29
C LYS A 138 20.14 2.96 -5.04
N GLN A 139 19.20 3.66 -4.39
CA GLN A 139 19.51 4.61 -3.29
C GLN A 139 18.57 4.45 -2.08
N VAL A 140 17.75 3.40 -2.03
CA VAL A 140 16.84 3.22 -0.88
C VAL A 140 17.65 2.89 0.37
N ARG A 141 17.80 3.89 1.25
CA ARG A 141 18.57 3.79 2.49
C ARG A 141 17.78 3.03 3.55
N TRP A 142 18.45 2.09 4.20
CA TRP A 142 17.95 1.47 5.43
C TRP A 142 18.01 2.44 6.60
N LEU A 143 16.92 2.51 7.34
CA LEU A 143 16.79 3.23 8.59
C LEU A 143 16.80 2.20 9.72
N ASN A 144 17.76 2.33 10.63
CA ASN A 144 17.76 1.55 11.85
C ASN A 144 16.62 2.04 12.74
N VAL A 145 15.97 1.10 13.43
CA VAL A 145 14.90 1.44 14.36
C VAL A 145 15.48 1.51 15.76
N ASP A 146 15.42 2.71 16.34
CA ASP A 146 15.88 2.93 17.71
C ASP A 146 14.88 2.35 18.71
N ASN A 147 15.41 1.84 19.82
CA ASN A 147 14.61 1.23 20.88
C ASN A 147 13.68 2.26 21.54
N GLU A 148 12.54 1.79 22.05
CA GLU A 148 11.60 2.59 22.85
C GLU A 148 11.04 3.82 22.11
N THR A 149 11.07 3.77 20.77
CA THR A 149 10.44 4.79 19.91
C THR A 149 9.10 4.31 19.39
N VAL A 150 8.25 5.23 18.94
CA VAL A 150 7.02 4.87 18.22
C VAL A 150 7.32 4.00 17.00
N GLY A 151 8.44 4.27 16.31
CA GLY A 151 8.91 3.43 15.21
C GLY A 151 9.24 2.00 15.64
N ASP A 152 9.73 1.82 16.88
CA ASP A 152 9.98 0.51 17.48
C ASP A 152 8.69 -0.31 17.62
N TYR A 153 7.63 0.30 18.17
CA TYR A 153 6.34 -0.35 18.32
C TYR A 153 5.72 -0.74 16.97
N THR A 154 5.76 0.15 15.97
CA THR A 154 5.28 -0.18 14.61
C THR A 154 6.12 -1.28 13.97
N PHE A 155 7.43 -1.27 14.15
CA PHE A 155 8.34 -2.29 13.66
C PHE A 155 8.04 -3.67 14.25
N PHE A 156 7.95 -3.76 15.58
CA PHE A 156 7.61 -4.99 16.27
C PHE A 156 6.24 -5.52 15.88
N PHE A 157 5.25 -4.63 15.78
CA PHE A 157 3.92 -5.02 15.31
C PHE A 157 4.01 -5.74 13.96
N VAL A 158 4.69 -5.17 12.96
CA VAL A 158 4.81 -5.79 11.63
C VAL A 158 5.61 -7.10 11.69
N CYS A 159 6.71 -7.14 12.43
CA CYS A 159 7.60 -8.31 12.49
C CYS A 159 7.00 -9.51 13.23
N ASP A 160 6.14 -9.28 14.23
CA ASP A 160 5.49 -10.33 15.01
C ASP A 160 4.06 -10.64 14.51
N TYR A 161 3.52 -9.86 13.58
CA TYR A 161 2.15 -10.04 13.11
C TYR A 161 1.94 -11.40 12.41
N GLY A 162 1.12 -12.26 13.02
CA GLY A 162 0.72 -13.54 12.43
C GLY A 162 1.80 -14.62 12.46
N GLN A 163 2.83 -14.47 13.31
CA GLN A 163 3.67 -15.58 13.75
C GLN A 163 2.94 -16.47 14.76
#